data_AF-A0A3N5XAW8-F1
#
_entry.id   AF-A0A3N5XAW8-F1
#
_cell.length_a   1.000
_cell.length_b   1.000
_cell.length_c   1.000
_cell.angle_alpha   90.00
_cell.angle_beta   90.00
_cell.angle_gamma   90.00
#
_symmetry.space_group_name_H-M   'P 1'
#
loop_
_entity.id
_entity.type
_entity.pdbx_description
1 polymer ?
#
loop_
_entity_poly.entity_id
_entity_poly.type
_entity_poly.pdbx_seq_one_letter_code
_entity_poly.pdbx_strand_id
1 'polypeptide(L)'
;MSAHVVPTPGETVVARPTPNYLTNGYGLKSWLFTIDHKRIAILYLISITTMFFLGGFFALLIRLELLTPPGDLMEAEMYNRMFTMHGIIMIFFFLIPSIPAVLGNFLVPMMIGARDLA
;
A
#
# COMPACT_ATOMS: atom_id res chain seq x y z
N MET A 1 0.70 -34.80 20.97
CA MET A 1 -0.47 -34.79 21.87
C MET A 1 -0.27 -33.63 22.83
N SER A 2 -0.87 -32.48 22.51
CA SER A 2 -0.58 -31.19 23.16
C SER A 2 -0.94 -31.25 24.64
N ALA A 3 0.05 -31.15 25.52
CA ALA A 3 -0.16 -31.14 26.96
C ALA A 3 -0.91 -29.87 27.36
N HIS A 4 -2.13 -30.04 27.85
CA HIS A 4 -2.86 -29.00 28.57
C HIS A 4 -2.15 -28.78 29.91
N VAL A 5 -1.23 -27.81 29.96
CA VAL A 5 -0.63 -27.33 31.20
C VAL A 5 -1.67 -26.47 31.91
N VAL A 6 -2.13 -26.93 33.07
CA VAL A 6 -3.00 -26.15 33.97
C VAL A 6 -2.16 -25.03 34.59
N PRO A 7 -2.53 -23.75 34.46
CA PRO A 7 -1.78 -22.66 35.05
C PRO A 7 -1.94 -22.64 36.58
N THR A 8 -0.83 -22.54 37.31
CA THR A 8 -0.76 -22.40 38.77
C THR A 8 -1.28 -21.03 39.22
N PRO A 9 -2.11 -20.94 40.29
CA PRO A 9 -2.62 -19.65 40.78
C PRO A 9 -1.47 -18.80 41.34
N GLY A 10 -1.11 -17.72 40.64
CA GLY A 10 -0.09 -16.76 41.10
C GLY A 10 0.93 -16.34 40.05
N GLU A 11 1.00 -17.01 38.91
CA GLU A 11 1.87 -16.59 37.80
C GLU A 11 1.10 -15.61 36.92
N THR A 12 1.44 -14.31 36.99
CA THR A 12 1.01 -13.38 35.95
C THR A 12 1.64 -13.87 34.65
N VAL A 13 0.84 -14.52 33.81
CA VAL A 13 1.26 -14.97 32.48
C VAL A 13 1.64 -13.71 31.71
N VAL A 14 2.92 -13.32 31.77
CA VAL A 14 3.48 -12.30 30.89
C VAL A 14 3.44 -12.94 29.52
N ALA A 15 2.33 -12.73 28.80
CA ALA A 15 2.12 -13.26 27.48
C ALA A 15 3.35 -12.91 26.64
N ARG A 16 4.12 -13.91 26.23
CA ARG A 16 5.25 -13.71 25.33
C ARG A 16 4.71 -12.97 24.10
N PRO A 17 5.39 -11.90 23.61
CA PRO A 17 4.93 -11.18 22.44
C PRO A 17 4.71 -12.18 21.31
N THR A 18 3.46 -12.40 20.92
CA THR A 18 3.18 -13.27 19.79
C THR A 18 3.76 -12.62 18.55
N PRO A 19 4.44 -13.36 17.66
CA PRO A 19 5.02 -12.78 16.46
C PRO A 19 3.91 -12.20 15.59
N ASN A 20 3.79 -10.88 15.60
CA ASN A 20 2.83 -10.11 14.82
C ASN A 20 3.41 -9.84 13.41
N TYR A 21 2.56 -9.57 12.42
CA TYR A 21 2.94 -9.15 11.07
C TYR A 21 3.85 -7.91 11.07
N LEU A 22 3.90 -7.10 12.13
CA LEU A 22 4.89 -6.01 12.24
C LEU A 22 6.25 -6.44 12.81
N THR A 23 6.30 -7.51 13.61
CA THR A 23 7.47 -7.92 14.41
C THR A 23 8.17 -9.19 13.91
N ASN A 24 7.57 -9.93 12.97
CA ASN A 24 8.16 -11.15 12.42
C ASN A 24 9.25 -10.84 11.37
N GLY A 25 10.45 -10.46 11.82
CA GLY A 25 11.61 -10.16 10.97
C GLY A 25 11.67 -8.70 10.49
N TYR A 26 12.69 -7.98 10.94
CA TYR A 26 12.90 -6.54 10.70
C TYR A 26 13.68 -6.24 9.39
N GLY A 27 13.80 -7.21 8.49
CA GLY A 27 14.65 -7.10 7.30
C GLY A 27 13.88 -6.81 6.02
N LEU A 28 14.48 -6.04 5.10
CA LEU A 28 13.95 -5.80 3.74
C LEU A 28 13.64 -7.11 3.00
N LYS A 29 14.47 -8.15 3.20
CA LYS A 29 14.24 -9.50 2.65
C LYS A 29 12.96 -10.15 3.20
N SER A 30 12.64 -9.94 4.49
CA SER A 30 11.45 -10.51 5.12
C SER A 30 10.16 -9.83 4.63
N TRP A 31 10.24 -8.55 4.29
CA TRP A 31 9.11 -7.80 3.73
C TRP A 31 8.92 -8.07 2.24
N LEU A 32 10.00 -8.16 1.44
CA LEU A 32 9.89 -8.38 0.00
C LEU A 32 9.44 -9.80 -0.37
N PHE A 33 9.85 -10.81 0.42
CA PHE A 33 9.49 -12.22 0.20
C PHE A 33 8.38 -12.71 1.17
N THR A 34 7.52 -11.81 1.64
CA THR A 34 6.42 -12.17 2.53
C THR A 34 5.26 -12.80 1.75
N ILE A 35 4.58 -13.77 2.37
CA ILE A 35 3.33 -14.35 1.87
C ILE A 35 2.11 -13.76 2.58
N ASP A 36 2.31 -13.14 3.76
CA ASP A 36 1.22 -12.55 4.57
C ASP A 36 0.48 -11.43 3.81
N HIS A 37 -0.81 -11.66 3.54
CA HIS A 37 -1.71 -10.73 2.86
C HIS A 37 -1.78 -9.33 3.50
N LYS A 38 -1.59 -9.21 4.82
CA LYS A 38 -1.60 -7.90 5.51
C LYS A 38 -0.34 -7.11 5.21
N ARG A 39 0.83 -7.78 5.18
CA ARG A 39 2.09 -7.14 4.80
C ARG A 39 2.06 -6.70 3.34
N ILE A 40 1.53 -7.56 2.46
CA ILE A 40 1.33 -7.24 1.05
C ILE A 40 0.42 -6.02 0.91
N ALA A 41 -0.71 -5.96 1.61
CA ALA A 41 -1.61 -4.81 1.57
C ALA A 41 -0.92 -3.50 2.01
N ILE A 42 -0.06 -3.54 3.03
CA ILE A 42 0.73 -2.37 3.49
C ILE A 42 1.74 -1.93 2.43
N LEU A 43 2.45 -2.88 1.79
CA LEU A 43 3.38 -2.57 0.70
C LEU A 43 2.68 -1.91 -0.50
N TYR A 44 1.49 -2.42 -0.85
CA TYR A 44 0.65 -1.79 -1.87
C TYR A 44 0.20 -0.40 -1.46
N LEU A 45 -0.27 -0.20 -0.22
CA LEU A 45 -0.69 1.12 0.28
C LEU A 45 0.44 2.15 0.17
N ILE A 46 1.66 1.80 0.58
CA ILE A 46 2.84 2.69 0.48
C ILE A 46 3.15 3.00 -0.98
N SER A 47 3.17 1.98 -1.84
CA SER A 47 3.49 2.14 -3.27
C SER A 47 2.46 3.02 -3.99
N ILE A 48 1.17 2.75 -3.77
CA ILE A 48 0.05 3.51 -4.34
C ILE A 48 0.05 4.95 -3.85
N THR A 49 0.31 5.18 -2.56
CA THR A 49 0.43 6.54 -2.01
C THR A 49 1.57 7.31 -2.65
N THR A 50 2.71 6.65 -2.89
CA THR A 50 3.87 7.25 -3.58
C THR A 50 3.52 7.62 -5.02
N MET A 51 2.84 6.72 -5.75
CA MET A 51 2.40 6.97 -7.12
C MET A 51 1.30 8.03 -7.20
N PHE A 52 0.45 8.15 -6.18
CA PHE A 52 -0.55 9.21 -6.06
C PHE A 52 0.11 10.59 -5.96
N PHE A 53 1.15 10.74 -5.13
CA PHE A 53 1.89 12.00 -5.06
C PHE A 53 2.63 12.31 -6.37
N LEU A 54 3.20 11.30 -7.02
CA LEU A 54 3.87 11.48 -8.32
C LEU A 54 2.88 11.90 -9.42
N GLY A 55 1.74 11.22 -9.53
CA GLY A 55 0.66 11.59 -10.44
C GLY A 55 0.09 12.97 -10.13
N GLY A 56 -0.13 13.27 -8.86
CA GLY A 56 -0.59 14.58 -8.39
C GLY A 56 0.40 15.71 -8.69
N PHE A 57 1.70 15.44 -8.64
CA PHE A 57 2.73 16.40 -9.04
C PHE A 57 2.63 16.77 -10.52
N PHE A 58 2.44 15.78 -11.41
CA PHE A 58 2.19 16.08 -12.83
C PHE A 58 0.90 16.88 -13.04
N ALA A 59 -0.17 16.58 -12.28
CA ALA A 59 -1.40 17.36 -12.32
C ALA A 59 -1.18 18.82 -11.89
N LEU A 60 -0.35 19.04 -10.88
CA LEU A 60 0.01 20.37 -10.41
C LEU A 60 0.75 21.15 -11.50
N LEU A 61 1.71 20.54 -12.19
CA LEU A 61 2.42 21.17 -13.30
C LEU A 61 1.48 21.59 -14.44
N ILE A 62 0.55 20.70 -14.84
CA ILE A 62 -0.49 20.99 -15.83
C ILE A 62 -1.36 22.18 -15.38
N ARG A 63 -1.73 22.22 -14.10
CA ARG A 63 -2.52 23.31 -13.52
C ARG A 63 -1.75 24.62 -13.45
N LEU A 64 -0.46 24.59 -13.16
CA LEU A 64 0.40 25.78 -13.15
C LEU A 64 0.51 26.40 -14.54
N GLU A 65 0.65 25.59 -15.59
CA GLU A 65 0.69 26.08 -16.98
C GLU A 65 -0.61 26.81 -17.37
N LEU A 66 -1.76 26.33 -16.87
CA LEU A 66 -3.06 26.92 -17.16
C LEU A 66 -3.43 28.12 -16.25
N LEU A 67 -2.53 28.58 -15.37
CA LEU A 67 -2.79 29.75 -14.53
C LEU A 67 -2.77 31.05 -15.32
N THR A 68 -1.93 31.14 -16.36
CA THR A 68 -1.81 32.31 -17.22
C THR A 68 -2.36 31.99 -18.62
N PRO A 69 -3.14 32.90 -19.23
CA PRO A 69 -3.64 32.70 -20.60
C PRO A 69 -2.52 32.52 -21.66
N PRO A 70 -1.41 33.29 -21.63
CA PRO A 70 -0.22 32.89 -22.37
C PRO A 70 0.47 31.76 -21.62
N GLY A 71 0.58 30.58 -22.26
CA GLY A 71 1.39 29.48 -21.74
C GLY A 71 2.87 29.86 -21.76
N ASP A 72 3.50 29.87 -20.59
CA ASP A 72 4.87 30.38 -20.38
C ASP A 72 5.78 29.34 -19.70
N LEU A 73 5.23 28.29 -19.06
CA LEU A 73 6.04 27.29 -18.36
C LEU A 73 6.39 26.09 -19.25
N MET A 74 5.51 25.71 -20.19
CA MET A 74 5.67 24.50 -20.99
C MET A 74 5.29 24.69 -22.46
N GLU A 75 6.10 24.15 -23.38
CA GLU A 75 5.69 24.01 -24.78
C GLU A 75 4.52 23.02 -24.92
N ALA A 76 3.72 23.19 -25.98
CA ALA A 76 2.54 22.36 -26.23
C ALA A 76 2.83 20.85 -26.28
N GLU A 77 4.00 20.45 -26.78
CA GLU A 77 4.42 19.05 -26.78
C GLU A 77 4.67 18.52 -25.36
N MET A 78 5.37 19.29 -24.52
CA MET A 78 5.63 18.92 -23.13
C MET A 78 4.33 18.81 -22.34
N TYR A 79 3.39 19.73 -22.53
CA TYR A 79 2.06 19.68 -21.90
C TYR A 79 1.33 18.36 -22.20
N ASN A 80 1.27 17.97 -23.49
CA ASN A 80 0.61 16.74 -23.91
C ASN A 80 1.29 15.48 -23.34
N ARG A 81 2.63 15.48 -23.27
CA ARG A 81 3.40 14.40 -22.64
C ARG A 81 3.11 14.31 -21.14
N MET A 82 3.12 15.43 -20.41
CA MET A 82 2.83 15.48 -18.98
C MET A 82 1.40 15.03 -18.68
N PHE A 83 0.42 15.47 -19.48
CA PHE A 83 -0.98 15.04 -19.36
C PHE A 83 -1.14 13.53 -19.54
N THR A 84 -0.47 12.96 -20.55
CA THR A 84 -0.51 11.52 -20.81
C THR A 84 0.15 10.72 -19.67
N MET A 85 1.30 11.19 -19.17
CA MET A 85 2.00 10.56 -18.05
C MET A 85 1.18 10.61 -16.75
N HIS A 86 0.54 11.74 -16.46
CA HIS A 86 -0.39 11.87 -15.33
C HIS A 86 -1.51 10.81 -15.42
N GLY A 87 -2.17 10.71 -16.59
CA GLY A 87 -3.25 9.75 -16.80
C GLY A 87 -2.81 8.29 -16.63
N ILE A 88 -1.67 7.90 -17.21
CA ILE A 88 -1.14 6.54 -17.09
C ILE A 88 -0.84 6.20 -15.63
N ILE A 89 -0.17 7.10 -14.91
CA ILE A 89 0.19 6.87 -13.49
C ILE A 89 -1.07 6.76 -12.64
N MET A 90 -2.02 7.69 -12.81
CA MET A 90 -3.24 7.69 -12.01
C MET A 90 -4.14 6.48 -12.30
N ILE A 91 -4.30 6.07 -13.55
CA ILE A 91 -5.19 4.93 -13.86
C ILE A 91 -4.53 3.61 -13.49
N PHE A 92 -3.32 3.34 -14.00
CA PHE A 92 -2.70 2.01 -13.88
C PHE A 92 -2.02 1.77 -12.54
N PHE A 93 -1.43 2.79 -11.93
CA PHE A 93 -0.64 2.63 -10.70
C PHE A 93 -1.38 3.07 -9.44
N PHE A 94 -2.41 3.91 -9.57
CA PHE A 94 -3.25 4.31 -8.45
C PHE A 94 -4.65 3.66 -8.51
N LEU A 95 -5.46 3.97 -9.51
CA LEU A 95 -6.89 3.66 -9.53
C LEU A 95 -7.15 2.15 -9.62
N ILE A 96 -6.56 1.46 -10.61
CA ILE A 96 -6.72 0.02 -10.81
C ILE A 96 -6.29 -0.80 -9.57
N PRO A 97 -5.10 -0.61 -8.98
CA PRO A 97 -4.68 -1.40 -7.82
C PRO A 97 -5.24 -0.90 -6.49
N SER A 98 -5.71 0.35 -6.37
CA SER A 98 -6.15 0.95 -5.09
C SER A 98 -7.14 0.09 -4.32
N ILE A 99 -8.22 -0.34 -4.96
CA ILE A 99 -9.29 -1.09 -4.31
C ILE A 99 -8.89 -2.56 -4.11
N PRO A 100 -8.54 -3.34 -5.16
CA PRO A 100 -8.29 -4.77 -4.99
C PRO A 100 -7.01 -5.05 -4.18
N ALA A 101 -5.93 -4.28 -4.35
CA ALA A 101 -4.66 -4.62 -3.73
C ALA A 101 -4.52 -4.11 -2.28
N VAL A 102 -5.23 -3.05 -1.90
CA VAL A 102 -5.24 -2.53 -0.52
C VAL A 102 -6.42 -3.12 0.24
N LEU A 103 -7.65 -2.84 -0.22
CA LEU A 103 -8.85 -3.27 0.49
C LEU A 103 -9.12 -4.75 0.28
N GLY A 104 -8.93 -5.27 -0.92
CA GLY A 104 -9.09 -6.71 -1.19
C GLY A 104 -8.13 -7.54 -0.35
N ASN A 105 -6.83 -7.22 -0.39
CA ASN A 105 -5.84 -7.98 0.36
C ASN A 105 -5.99 -7.83 1.89
N PHE A 106 -6.43 -6.68 2.40
CA PHE A 106 -6.55 -6.45 3.84
C PHE A 106 -7.89 -6.92 4.43
N LEU A 107 -9.01 -6.57 3.78
CA LEU A 107 -10.35 -6.75 4.33
C LEU A 107 -10.98 -8.10 3.96
N VAL A 108 -10.77 -8.61 2.74
CA VAL A 108 -11.50 -9.80 2.27
C VAL A 108 -11.24 -11.02 3.14
N PRO A 109 -9.99 -11.40 3.48
CA PRO A 109 -9.72 -12.55 4.35
C PRO A 109 -10.35 -12.38 5.74
N MET A 110 -10.35 -11.15 6.25
CA MET A 110 -10.92 -10.82 7.56
C MET A 110 -12.44 -10.95 7.56
N MET A 111 -13.11 -10.50 6.49
CA MET A 111 -14.56 -10.58 6.34
C MET A 111 -15.05 -12.03 6.20
N ILE A 112 -14.31 -12.88 5.50
CA ILE A 112 -14.67 -14.29 5.29
C ILE A 112 -14.11 -15.24 6.37
N GLY A 113 -13.35 -14.72 7.34
CA GLY A 113 -12.72 -15.52 8.39
C GLY A 113 -11.63 -16.47 7.88
N ALA A 114 -11.08 -16.23 6.69
CA ALA A 114 -10.01 -17.05 6.11
C ALA A 114 -8.64 -16.66 6.70
N ARG A 115 -7.72 -17.63 6.70
CA ARG A 115 -6.37 -17.45 7.27
C ARG A 115 -5.41 -16.74 6.30
N ASP A 116 -5.65 -16.83 4.99
CA ASP A 116 -4.87 -16.18 3.93
C ASP A 116 -5.68 -16.11 2.62
N LEU A 117 -5.16 -15.42 1.61
CA LEU A 117 -5.68 -15.38 0.23
C LEU A 117 -5.14 -16.56 -0.59
N ALA A 118 -5.93 -17.01 -1.57
CA ALA A 118 -5.58 -18.11 -2.49
C ALA A 118 -5.00 -17.58 -3.81
#